data_AF-A0A6L8XRP8-F1
#
_entry.id   AF-A0A6L8XRP8-F1
#
_cell.length_a   1.000
_cell.length_b   1.000
_cell.length_c   1.000
_cell.angle_alpha   90.00
_cell.angle_beta   90.00
_cell.angle_gamma   90.00
#
_symmetry.space_group_name_H-M   'P 1'
#
loop_
_entity.id
_entity.type
_entity.pdbx_description
1 polymer ?
#
loop_
_entity_poly.entity_id
_entity_poly.type
_entity_poly.pdbx_seq_one_letter_code
_entity_poly.pdbx_strand_id
1 'polypeptide(L)'
;MERFRQRYGIALTKKKLQEIILMLMALEAVFAFSYLGYIELPAISTTTLHILVIVAAWSGTKVGTLSISSGCAFAGDHPDFSVEQLTQAADLSMYARKQEYYRAKKLSSGTPVSSGNGVRP
;
A
#
# COMPACT_ATOMS: atom_id res chain seq x y z
N MET A 1 -22.20 -7.69 -20.47
CA MET A 1 -21.52 -8.63 -21.39
C MET A 1 -21.03 -7.97 -22.67
N GLU A 2 -21.79 -7.07 -23.30
CA GLU A 2 -21.39 -6.41 -24.55
C GLU A 2 -20.11 -5.56 -24.43
N ARG A 3 -19.91 -4.85 -23.31
CA ARG A 3 -18.67 -4.10 -23.06
C ARG A 3 -17.40 -4.95 -23.08
N PHE A 4 -17.46 -6.19 -22.59
CA PHE A 4 -16.30 -7.10 -22.61
C PHE A 4 -16.02 -7.58 -24.04
N ARG A 5 -17.08 -7.93 -24.76
CA ARG A 5 -17.01 -8.32 -26.17
C ARG A 5 -16.52 -7.18 -27.06
N GLN A 6 -16.91 -5.94 -26.81
CA GLN A 6 -16.41 -4.75 -27.51
C GLN A 6 -14.92 -4.48 -27.23
N ARG A 7 -14.47 -4.74 -26.00
CA ARG A 7 -13.11 -4.36 -25.57
C ARG A 7 -12.06 -5.43 -25.87
N TYR A 8 -12.46 -6.70 -25.87
CA TYR A 8 -11.56 -7.85 -26.04
C TYR A 8 -11.92 -8.72 -27.26
N GLY A 9 -12.97 -8.41 -28.01
CA GLY A 9 -13.39 -9.14 -29.22
C GLY A 9 -13.98 -10.54 -28.98
N ILE A 10 -14.01 -11.02 -27.73
CA ILE A 10 -14.41 -12.39 -27.38
C ILE A 10 -15.82 -12.39 -26.77
N ALA A 11 -16.69 -13.28 -27.26
CA ALA A 11 -18.00 -13.51 -26.67
C ALA A 11 -17.87 -14.36 -25.40
N LEU A 12 -18.12 -13.75 -24.24
CA LEU A 12 -18.02 -14.43 -22.95
C LEU A 12 -19.26 -15.30 -22.72
N THR A 13 -19.14 -16.61 -22.90
CA THR A 13 -20.22 -17.57 -22.59
C THR A 13 -20.31 -17.85 -21.09
N LYS A 14 -21.46 -18.30 -20.59
CA LYS A 14 -21.63 -18.63 -19.15
C LYS A 14 -20.57 -19.63 -18.65
N LYS A 15 -20.27 -20.65 -19.47
CA LYS A 15 -19.23 -21.64 -19.17
C LYS A 15 -17.84 -21.01 -19.08
N LYS A 16 -17.47 -20.17 -20.05
CA LYS A 16 -16.18 -19.46 -20.05
C LYS A 16 -16.05 -18.49 -18.88
N LEU A 17 -17.13 -17.81 -18.52
CA LEU A 17 -17.19 -16.95 -17.34
C LEU A 17 -16.94 -17.76 -16.06
N GLN A 18 -17.58 -18.91 -15.90
CA GLN A 18 -17.35 -19.80 -14.75
C GLN A 18 -15.91 -20.32 -14.69
N GLU A 19 -15.34 -20.73 -15.82
CA GLU A 19 -13.93 -21.15 -15.91
C GLU A 19 -12.98 -20.02 -15.48
N ILE A 20 -13.24 -18.79 -15.93
CA ILE A 20 -12.44 -17.61 -15.55
C ILE A 20 -12.58 -17.30 -14.06
N ILE A 21 -13.79 -17.34 -13.51
CA ILE A 21 -14.02 -17.11 -12.08
C ILE A 21 -13.30 -18.16 -11.24
N LEU A 22 -13.37 -19.44 -11.62
CA LEU A 22 -12.65 -20.52 -10.96
C LEU A 22 -11.13 -20.33 -11.02
N MET A 23 -10.60 -19.93 -12.18
CA MET A 23 -9.18 -19.61 -12.33
C MET A 23 -8.77 -18.42 -11.44
N LEU A 24 -9.59 -17.38 -11.36
CA LEU A 24 -9.35 -16.22 -10.51
C LEU A 24 -9.38 -16.58 -9.03
N MET A 25 -10.34 -17.39 -8.57
CA MET A 25 -10.41 -17.87 -7.19
C MET A 25 -9.20 -18.74 -6.83
N ALA A 26 -8.78 -19.62 -7.75
CA ALA A 26 -7.58 -20.44 -7.56
C ALA A 26 -6.32 -19.58 -7.47
N LEU A 27 -6.22 -18.55 -8.32
CA LEU A 27 -5.11 -17.60 -8.30
C LEU A 27 -5.09 -16.78 -7.00
N GLU A 28 -6.25 -16.33 -6.53
CA GLU A 28 -6.40 -15.64 -5.25
C GLU A 28 -5.96 -16.51 -4.07
N ALA A 29 -6.35 -17.80 -4.06
CA ALA A 29 -5.90 -18.74 -3.05
C ALA A 29 -4.37 -18.90 -3.06
N VAL A 30 -3.76 -19.10 -4.24
CA VAL A 30 -2.30 -19.21 -4.38
C VAL A 30 -1.61 -17.95 -3.84
N PHE A 31 -2.12 -16.76 -4.14
CA PHE A 31 -1.58 -15.51 -3.60
C PHE A 31 -1.72 -15.40 -2.08
N ALA A 32 -2.87 -15.78 -1.52
CA ALA A 32 -3.10 -15.75 -0.07
C ALA A 32 -2.19 -16.72 0.69
N PHE A 33 -2.03 -17.96 0.20
CA PHE A 33 -1.12 -18.94 0.80
C PHE A 33 0.34 -18.54 0.66
N SER A 34 0.70 -17.88 -0.45
CA SER A 34 2.06 -17.34 -0.62
C SER A 34 2.34 -16.18 0.34
N TYR A 35 1.36 -15.30 0.57
CA TYR A 35 1.48 -14.20 1.53
C TYR A 35 1.65 -14.69 2.97
N LEU A 36 0.94 -15.76 3.34
CA LEU A 36 1.07 -16.40 4.65
C LEU A 36 2.37 -17.23 4.80
N GLY A 37 3.18 -17.33 3.76
CA GLY A 37 4.45 -18.06 3.78
C GLY A 37 4.32 -19.59 3.65
N TYR A 38 3.14 -20.11 3.29
CA TYR A 38 2.93 -21.54 3.06
C TYR A 38 3.39 -22.02 1.67
N ILE A 39 3.51 -21.10 0.71
CA ILE A 39 3.94 -21.38 -0.66
C ILE A 39 5.02 -20.37 -1.04
N GLU A 40 6.21 -20.85 -1.42
CA GLU A 40 7.22 -20.00 -2.05
C GLU A 40 7.00 -19.96 -3.57
N LEU A 41 6.87 -18.76 -4.11
CA LEU A 41 6.81 -18.51 -5.56
C LEU A 41 8.18 -18.00 -6.03
N PRO A 42 9.12 -18.89 -6.42
CA PRO A 42 10.52 -18.51 -6.66
C PRO A 42 10.72 -17.52 -7.82
N ALA A 43 9.73 -17.39 -8.71
CA ALA A 43 9.76 -16.45 -9.84
C ALA A 43 9.10 -15.09 -9.53
N ILE A 44 8.44 -14.95 -8.37
CA ILE A 44 7.73 -13.73 -8.00
C ILE A 44 8.47 -13.10 -6.83
N SER A 45 9.09 -11.94 -7.08
CA SER A 45 9.72 -11.17 -6.01
C SER A 45 8.68 -10.86 -4.93
N THR A 46 9.11 -10.89 -3.67
CA THR A 46 8.31 -10.46 -2.52
C THR A 46 7.67 -9.09 -2.77
N THR A 47 8.40 -8.17 -3.42
CA THR A 47 7.89 -6.85 -3.81
C THR A 47 6.67 -6.93 -4.74
N THR A 48 6.66 -7.84 -5.71
CA THR A 48 5.54 -8.07 -6.62
C THR A 48 4.33 -8.61 -5.88
N LEU A 49 4.54 -9.52 -4.92
CA LEU A 49 3.46 -10.05 -4.08
C LEU A 49 2.80 -8.93 -3.25
N HIS A 50 3.60 -8.04 -2.64
CA HIS A 50 3.10 -6.91 -1.86
C HIS A 50 2.28 -5.95 -2.72
N ILE A 51 2.75 -5.63 -3.93
CA ILE A 51 2.02 -4.77 -4.87
C ILE A 51 0.66 -5.40 -5.23
N LEU A 52 0.62 -6.70 -5.51
CA LEU A 52 -0.63 -7.39 -5.86
C LEU A 52 -1.63 -7.38 -4.70
N VAL A 53 -1.17 -7.58 -3.46
CA VAL A 53 -2.00 -7.47 -2.26
C VAL A 53 -2.52 -6.05 -2.07
N ILE A 54 -1.67 -5.02 -2.26
CA ILE A 54 -2.08 -3.61 -2.17
C ILE A 54 -3.14 -3.29 -3.23
N VAL A 55 -2.97 -3.78 -4.45
CA VAL A 55 -3.95 -3.60 -5.54
C VAL A 55 -5.26 -4.32 -5.23
N ALA A 56 -5.20 -5.54 -4.71
CA ALA A 56 -6.38 -6.32 -4.33
C ALA A 56 -7.15 -5.69 -3.16
N ALA A 57 -6.43 -5.12 -2.19
CA ALA A 57 -7.01 -4.43 -1.03
C ALA A 57 -7.50 -3.01 -1.35
N TRP A 58 -7.27 -2.50 -2.55
CA TRP A 58 -7.68 -1.15 -2.92
C TRP A 58 -9.22 -1.05 -2.96
N SER A 59 -9.78 -0.19 -2.10
CA SER A 59 -11.20 0.19 -2.03
C SER A 59 -11.80 0.83 -3.31
N GLY A 60 -11.03 1.05 -4.38
CA GLY A 60 -11.43 1.77 -5.59
C GLY A 60 -11.75 3.27 -5.39
N THR A 61 -11.63 3.81 -4.18
CA THR A 61 -11.96 5.21 -3.91
C THR A 61 -10.84 6.13 -4.39
N LYS A 62 -11.21 7.17 -5.15
CA LYS A 62 -10.27 8.20 -5.59
C LYS A 62 -9.95 9.10 -4.40
N VAL A 63 -8.70 9.08 -3.95
CA VAL A 63 -8.21 10.03 -2.94
C VAL A 63 -8.00 11.38 -3.64
N GLY A 64 -8.64 12.44 -3.14
CA GLY A 64 -8.58 13.77 -3.76
C GLY A 64 -7.19 14.41 -3.70
N THR A 65 -6.52 14.32 -2.55
CA THR A 65 -5.15 14.81 -2.35
C THR A 65 -4.45 13.91 -1.35
N LEU A 66 -3.36 13.27 -1.79
CA LEU A 66 -2.49 12.46 -0.95
C LEU A 66 -1.21 13.25 -0.67
N SER A 67 -0.81 13.33 0.59
CA SER A 67 0.48 13.90 1.00
C SER A 67 1.27 12.83 1.72
N ILE A 68 2.54 12.69 1.37
CA ILE A 68 3.47 11.71 1.94
C ILE A 68 4.60 12.51 2.60
N SER A 69 4.89 12.18 3.86
CA SER A 69 6.08 12.66 4.55
C SER A 69 7.11 11.54 4.54
N SER A 70 8.33 11.85 4.10
CA SER A 70 9.47 10.94 4.15
C SER A 70 10.57 11.53 5.02
N GLY A 71 11.39 10.66 5.59
CA GLY A 71 12.58 10.99 6.35
C GLY A 71 13.75 10.11 5.90
N CYS A 72 14.96 10.64 6.04
CA CYS A 72 16.18 9.95 5.66
C CYS A 72 17.29 10.28 6.65
N ALA A 73 18.23 9.37 6.80
CA ALA A 73 19.46 9.54 7.55
C ALA A 73 20.57 8.86 6.78
N PHE A 74 21.73 9.51 6.68
CA PHE A 74 22.87 9.01 5.93
C PHE A 74 24.00 8.64 6.89
N ALA A 75 24.63 7.50 6.65
CA ALA A 75 25.78 7.06 7.43
C ALA A 75 26.97 8.05 7.38
N GLY A 76 27.06 8.85 6.32
CA GLY A 76 28.09 9.90 6.21
C GLY A 76 27.94 11.02 7.24
N ASP A 77 26.71 11.32 7.68
CA ASP A 77 26.42 12.37 8.67
C ASP A 77 26.53 11.83 10.11
N HIS A 78 26.45 10.50 10.26
CA HIS A 78 26.51 9.80 11.54
C HIS A 78 27.38 8.53 11.40
N PRO A 79 28.72 8.68 11.32
CA PRO A 79 29.63 7.57 11.05
C PRO A 79 29.63 6.50 12.17
N ASP A 80 29.26 6.89 13.39
CA ASP A 80 29.21 6.01 14.55
C ASP A 80 27.86 5.31 14.76
N PHE A 81 26.86 5.61 13.92
CA PHE A 81 25.52 5.05 14.08
C PHE A 81 25.44 3.64 13.49
N SER A 82 24.78 2.73 14.22
CA SER A 82 24.35 1.45 13.67
C SER A 82 23.21 1.64 12.66
N VAL A 83 22.91 0.59 11.88
CA VAL A 83 21.79 0.59 10.93
C VAL A 83 20.45 0.88 11.64
N GLU A 84 20.28 0.36 12.86
CA GLU A 84 19.10 0.59 13.69
C GLU A 84 18.99 2.06 14.11
N GLN A 85 20.10 2.67 14.50
CA GLN A 85 20.16 4.08 14.87
C GLN A 85 19.92 5.00 13.67
N LEU A 86 20.45 4.65 12.49
CA LEU A 86 20.15 5.36 11.25
C LEU A 86 18.67 5.24 10.87
N THR A 87 18.08 4.05 11.03
CA THR A 87 16.65 3.82 10.78
C THR A 87 15.81 4.65 11.74
N GLN A 88 16.18 4.71 13.02
CA GLN A 88 15.50 5.54 14.02
C GLN A 88 15.63 7.03 13.69
N ALA A 89 16.79 7.50 13.25
CA ALA A 89 17.00 8.89 12.84
C ALA A 89 16.16 9.26 11.59
N ALA A 90 16.09 8.35 10.61
CA ALA A 90 15.23 8.51 9.44
C ALA A 90 13.75 8.57 9.84
N ASP A 91 13.30 7.72 10.76
CA ASP A 91 11.92 7.73 11.26
C ASP A 91 11.59 9.03 12.02
N LEU A 92 12.48 9.48 12.90
CA LEU A 92 12.33 10.74 13.62
C LEU A 92 12.21 11.94 12.67
N SER A 93 13.05 12.01 11.63
CA SER A 93 12.98 13.08 10.64
C SER A 93 11.67 13.05 9.83
N MET A 94 11.16 11.85 9.50
CA MET A 94 9.85 11.69 8.88
C MET A 94 8.74 12.22 9.79
N TYR A 95 8.75 11.86 11.07
CA TYR A 95 7.74 12.31 12.03
C TYR A 95 7.79 13.81 12.26
N ALA A 96 8.98 14.42 12.32
CA ALA A 96 9.13 15.88 12.41
C ALA A 96 8.46 16.58 11.21
N ARG A 97 8.74 16.12 9.99
CA ARG A 97 8.17 16.66 8.75
C ARG A 97 6.65 16.48 8.68
N LYS A 98 6.15 15.34 9.17
CA LYS A 98 4.72 15.07 9.31
C LYS A 98 4.06 16.07 10.27
N GLN A 99 4.68 16.35 11.41
CA GLN A 99 4.16 17.33 12.37
C GLN A 99 4.10 18.74 11.78
N GLU A 100 5.14 19.17 11.07
CA GLU A 100 5.19 20.46 10.38
C GLU A 100 4.07 20.61 9.36
N TYR A 101 3.84 19.57 8.54
CA TYR A 101 2.75 19.55 7.57
C TYR A 101 1.37 19.77 8.23
N TYR A 102 1.08 19.06 9.32
CA TYR A 102 -0.19 19.23 10.02
C TYR A 102 -0.29 20.57 10.75
N ARG A 103 0.82 21.09 11.28
CA ARG A 103 0.87 22.42 11.90
C ARG A 103 0.54 23.50 10.87
N ALA A 104 1.19 23.46 9.71
CA ALA A 104 0.94 24.39 8.60
C ALA A 104 -0.51 24.29 8.12
N LYS A 105 -1.06 23.07 8.00
CA LYS A 105 -2.46 22.86 7.60
C LYS A 105 -3.45 23.40 8.61
N LYS A 106 -3.20 23.25 9.92
CA LYS A 106 -4.03 23.84 10.99
C LYS A 106 -4.05 25.37 10.91
N LEU A 107 -2.87 25.97 10.70
CA LEU A 107 -2.73 27.43 10.54
C LEU A 107 -3.44 27.93 9.28
N SER A 108 -3.42 27.18 8.17
CA SER A 108 -4.09 27.57 6.93
C SER A 108 -5.60 27.33 6.92
N SER A 109 -6.12 26.42 7.76
CA SER A 109 -7.54 26.02 7.74
C SER A 109 -8.44 26.74 8.74
N GLY A 110 -7.92 27.55 9.66
CA GLY A 110 -8.71 28.28 10.67
C GLY A 110 -9.44 27.42 11.73
N THR A 111 -9.58 26.11 11.51
CA THR A 111 -10.27 25.16 12.39
C THR A 111 -9.28 24.16 13.02
N PRO A 112 -9.44 23.76 14.30
CA PRO A 112 -8.55 22.78 14.92
C PRO A 112 -8.73 21.41 14.25
N VAL A 113 -7.66 20.88 13.65
CA VAL A 113 -7.64 19.45 13.25
C VAL A 113 -7.56 18.61 14.52
N SER A 114 -8.60 17.83 14.79
CA SER A 114 -8.69 16.91 15.93
C SER A 114 -7.44 16.04 15.98
N SER A 115 -6.65 16.24 17.05
CA SER A 115 -5.56 15.34 17.42
C SER A 115 -6.24 14.12 18.02
N GLY A 116 -6.48 13.09 17.22
CA GLY A 116 -6.95 11.80 17.70
C GLY A 116 -5.91 11.18 18.61
N ASN A 117 -5.87 11.59 19.88
CA ASN A 117 -5.26 10.83 20.93
C ASN A 117 -6.14 9.58 21.09
N GLY A 118 -5.68 8.46 20.56
CA GLY A 118 -6.25 7.15 20.81
C GLY A 118 -6.13 6.84 22.30
N VAL A 119 -7.07 7.33 23.10
CA VAL A 119 -7.40 6.75 24.39
C VAL A 119 -8.14 5.45 24.05
N ARG A 120 -7.44 4.32 24.16
CA ARG A 120 -8.10 3.02 24.26
C ARG A 120 -8.67 2.88 25.68
N PRO A 121 -9.90 2.36 25.84
CA PRO A 121 -10.36 1.87 27.13
C PRO A 121 -9.55 0.64 27.58
#